data_AF-A0A3T0RQH0-F1
#
_entry.id   AF-A0A3T0RQH0-F1
#
_cell.length_a   1.000
_cell.length_b   1.000
_cell.length_c   1.000
_cell.angle_alpha   90.00
_cell.angle_beta   90.00
_cell.angle_gamma   90.00
#
_symmetry.space_group_name_H-M   'P 1'
#
loop_
_entity.id
_entity.type
_entity.pdbx_description
1 polymer ?
#
loop_
_entity_poly.entity_id
_entity_poly.type
_entity_poly.pdbx_seq_one_letter_code
_entity_poly.pdbx_strand_id
1 'polypeptide(L)'
;MKTIIHSALVILISILSLSMTSGGVSGGGGNLISPKKPKVSVKPEAVKKLVFTAHSNLTNYIAEKFIAFKNNQLSAEDQKTFAPVFTANKNIEDVIQNVQIQVLIWESCRDEKNLPVDGSTITSAPNSICISAFNISRKVDMTEISSQATALMLHEYSELVGLSELQAVRLQTAALNDLKKL
;
A
#
# COMPACT_ATOMS: atom_id res chain seq x y z
N MET A 1 69.08 1.42 38.74
CA MET A 1 67.89 0.60 38.43
C MET A 1 66.70 1.53 38.26
N LYS A 2 66.19 1.70 37.02
CA LYS A 2 64.97 2.47 36.73
C LYS A 2 64.05 1.57 35.92
N THR A 3 62.93 1.19 36.52
CA THR A 3 61.88 0.35 35.94
C THR A 3 60.94 1.24 35.13
N ILE A 4 60.79 0.97 33.83
CA ILE A 4 59.84 1.68 32.96
C ILE A 4 58.60 0.79 32.83
N ILE A 5 57.50 1.23 33.45
CA ILE A 5 56.20 0.56 33.37
C ILE A 5 55.48 1.10 32.13
N HIS A 6 55.29 0.24 31.12
CA HIS A 6 54.44 0.54 29.96
C HIS A 6 52.98 0.21 30.33
N SER A 7 52.18 1.24 30.62
CA SER A 7 50.74 1.09 30.78
C SER A 7 50.06 1.02 29.41
N ALA A 8 49.59 -0.17 29.04
CA ALA A 8 48.74 -0.38 27.89
C ALA A 8 47.32 0.16 28.18
N LEU A 9 46.94 1.23 27.50
CA LEU A 9 45.58 1.76 27.52
C LEU A 9 44.73 0.98 26.51
N VAL A 10 43.93 0.03 27.00
CA VAL A 10 42.92 -0.68 26.20
C VAL A 10 41.66 0.19 26.16
N ILE A 11 41.42 0.87 25.04
CA ILE A 11 40.19 1.63 24.80
C ILE A 11 39.12 0.63 24.32
N LEU A 12 38.22 0.26 25.22
CA LEU A 12 37.05 -0.56 24.92
C LEU A 12 35.99 0.34 24.26
N ILE A 13 35.92 0.34 22.92
CA ILE A 13 34.88 1.05 22.17
C ILE A 13 33.61 0.21 22.22
N SER A 14 32.69 0.57 23.11
CA SER A 14 31.34 0.02 23.13
C SER A 14 30.60 0.49 21.88
N ILE A 15 30.45 -0.41 20.90
CA ILE A 15 29.62 -0.19 19.72
C ILE A 15 28.17 -0.20 20.20
N LEU A 16 27.59 0.99 20.44
CA LEU A 16 26.15 1.15 20.57
C LEU A 16 25.51 0.81 19.23
N SER A 17 24.92 -0.38 19.15
CA SER A 17 23.99 -0.74 18.09
C SER A 17 22.77 0.17 18.19
N LEU A 18 22.78 1.30 17.47
CA LEU A 18 21.56 2.04 17.21
C LEU A 18 20.66 1.17 16.33
N SER A 19 19.72 0.49 16.96
CA SER A 19 18.56 -0.07 16.27
C SER A 19 17.81 1.11 15.64
N MET A 20 18.06 1.37 14.36
CA MET A 20 17.23 2.27 13.60
C MET A 20 15.86 1.60 13.45
N THR A 21 14.94 1.93 14.35
CA THR A 21 13.51 1.76 14.08
C THR A 21 13.18 2.68 12.92
N SER A 22 13.34 2.19 11.69
CA SER A 22 12.75 2.80 10.51
C SER A 22 11.23 2.60 10.61
N GLY A 23 10.60 3.33 11.51
CA GLY A 23 9.19 3.64 11.42
C GLY A 23 9.02 4.43 10.13
N GLY A 24 8.73 3.73 9.05
CA GLY A 24 8.49 4.33 7.75
C GLY A 24 7.35 5.32 7.90
N VAL A 25 7.67 6.60 7.87
CA VAL A 25 6.68 7.67 7.79
C VAL A 25 5.94 7.42 6.47
N SER A 26 4.67 7.01 6.57
CA SER A 26 3.79 6.91 5.40
C SER A 26 3.76 8.28 4.73
N GLY A 27 3.90 8.32 3.40
CA GLY A 27 3.73 9.55 2.63
C GLY A 27 2.26 9.89 2.39
N GLY A 28 1.35 9.00 2.78
CA GLY A 28 -0.09 9.09 2.56
C GLY A 28 -0.51 8.95 1.10
N GLY A 29 0.32 8.40 0.21
CA GLY A 29 0.03 8.36 -1.23
C GLY A 29 0.68 7.21 -2.00
N GLY A 30 -0.14 6.41 -2.67
CA GLY A 30 0.28 5.29 -3.51
C GLY A 30 0.39 5.58 -5.00
N ASN A 31 1.21 4.80 -5.69
CA ASN A 31 1.35 4.79 -7.15
C ASN A 31 0.97 3.42 -7.74
N LEU A 32 0.56 3.39 -9.00
CA LEU A 32 0.34 2.15 -9.74
C LEU A 32 1.65 1.37 -9.93
N ILE A 33 1.60 0.04 -9.86
CA ILE A 33 2.80 -0.80 -9.98
C ILE A 33 2.92 -1.33 -11.41
N SER A 34 3.92 -0.83 -12.13
CA SER A 34 4.31 -1.27 -13.48
C SER A 34 3.12 -1.57 -14.41
N PRO A 35 2.16 -0.64 -14.58
CA PRO A 35 1.00 -0.87 -15.43
C PRO A 35 1.41 -0.98 -16.90
N LYS A 36 0.72 -1.83 -17.64
CA LYS A 36 0.76 -1.83 -19.09
C LYS A 36 0.25 -0.48 -19.59
N LYS A 37 1.02 0.16 -20.46
CA LYS A 37 0.64 1.45 -21.06
C LYS A 37 -0.63 1.30 -21.91
N PRO A 38 -1.51 2.30 -21.92
CA PRO A 38 -2.73 2.27 -22.71
C PRO A 38 -2.43 2.19 -24.20
N LYS A 39 -3.08 1.26 -24.91
CA LYS A 39 -3.01 1.17 -26.38
C LYS A 39 -3.87 2.22 -27.08
N VAL A 40 -4.92 2.68 -26.41
CA VAL A 40 -5.88 3.68 -26.87
C VAL A 40 -6.15 4.68 -25.76
N SER A 41 -6.55 5.90 -26.11
CA SER A 41 -6.93 6.90 -25.11
C SER A 41 -8.10 6.39 -24.25
N VAL A 42 -7.89 6.29 -22.95
CA VAL A 42 -8.93 5.92 -21.98
C VAL A 42 -9.52 7.19 -21.38
N LYS A 43 -10.86 7.29 -21.35
CA LYS A 43 -11.55 8.42 -20.74
C LYS A 43 -11.59 8.29 -19.21
N PRO A 44 -11.25 9.31 -18.41
CA PRO A 44 -11.33 9.27 -16.95
C PRO A 44 -12.70 8.82 -16.40
N GLU A 45 -13.79 9.14 -17.08
CA GLU A 45 -15.14 8.73 -16.67
C GLU A 45 -15.34 7.21 -16.78
N ALA A 46 -14.72 6.57 -17.77
CA ALA A 46 -14.73 5.11 -17.88
C ALA A 46 -13.91 4.49 -16.75
N VAL A 47 -12.76 5.09 -16.42
CA VAL A 47 -11.92 4.67 -15.29
C VAL A 47 -12.69 4.78 -13.97
N LYS A 48 -13.41 5.88 -13.75
CA LYS A 48 -14.23 6.06 -12.53
C LYS A 48 -15.21 4.92 -12.30
N LYS A 49 -15.88 4.45 -13.36
CA LYS A 49 -16.79 3.29 -13.27
C LYS A 49 -16.03 2.03 -12.85
N LEU A 50 -14.86 1.78 -13.46
CA LEU A 50 -14.02 0.62 -13.14
C LEU A 50 -13.43 0.69 -11.72
N VAL A 51 -13.11 1.88 -11.21
CA VAL A 51 -12.66 2.06 -9.82
C VAL A 51 -13.76 1.67 -8.84
N PHE A 52 -15.02 2.04 -9.09
CA PHE A 52 -16.13 1.58 -8.24
C PHE A 52 -16.35 0.06 -8.33
N THR A 53 -16.22 -0.55 -9.51
CA THR A 53 -16.24 -2.02 -9.62
C THR A 53 -15.09 -2.66 -8.85
N ALA A 54 -13.89 -2.06 -8.91
CA ALA A 54 -12.71 -2.53 -8.20
C ALA A 54 -12.88 -2.51 -6.67
N HIS A 55 -13.74 -1.65 -6.11
CA HIS A 55 -14.06 -1.70 -4.67
C HIS A 55 -14.79 -2.99 -4.30
N SER A 56 -15.78 -3.40 -5.09
CA SER A 56 -16.45 -4.69 -4.89
C SER A 56 -15.47 -5.86 -5.06
N ASN A 57 -14.56 -5.78 -6.03
CA ASN A 57 -13.53 -6.81 -6.22
C ASN A 57 -12.60 -6.90 -5.01
N LEU A 58 -12.22 -5.75 -4.44
CA LEU A 58 -11.40 -5.70 -3.24
C LEU A 58 -12.09 -6.38 -2.06
N THR A 59 -13.37 -6.07 -1.82
CA THR A 59 -14.13 -6.68 -0.72
C THR A 59 -14.14 -8.20 -0.83
N ASN A 60 -14.41 -8.74 -2.02
CA ASN A 60 -14.39 -10.19 -2.25
C ASN A 60 -12.98 -10.77 -2.07
N TYR A 61 -11.97 -10.13 -2.65
CA TYR A 61 -10.57 -10.56 -2.55
C TYR A 61 -10.09 -10.63 -1.09
N ILE A 62 -10.43 -9.62 -0.28
CA ILE A 62 -10.06 -9.57 1.14
C ILE A 62 -10.78 -10.64 1.95
N ALA A 63 -12.07 -10.87 1.69
CA ALA A 63 -12.81 -11.95 2.34
C ALA A 63 -12.21 -13.33 2.04
N GLU A 64 -11.88 -13.61 0.76
CA GLU A 64 -11.24 -14.85 0.35
C GLU A 64 -9.87 -15.03 1.02
N LYS A 65 -9.03 -13.98 1.03
CA LYS A 65 -7.72 -14.00 1.69
C LYS A 65 -7.83 -14.18 3.20
N PHE A 66 -8.82 -13.58 3.84
CA PHE A 66 -9.05 -13.74 5.27
C PHE A 66 -9.44 -15.18 5.63
N ILE A 67 -10.34 -15.79 4.85
CA ILE A 67 -10.71 -17.21 5.02
C ILE A 67 -9.47 -18.10 4.87
N ALA A 68 -8.67 -17.89 3.82
CA ALA A 68 -7.45 -18.65 3.59
C ALA A 68 -6.43 -18.45 4.73
N PHE A 69 -6.28 -17.22 5.24
CA PHE A 69 -5.42 -16.90 6.39
C PHE A 69 -5.84 -17.65 7.65
N LYS A 70 -7.14 -17.64 7.97
CA LYS A 70 -7.71 -18.32 9.15
C LYS A 70 -7.52 -19.84 9.10
N ASN A 71 -7.56 -20.41 7.91
CA ASN A 71 -7.39 -21.84 7.67
C ASN A 71 -5.92 -22.27 7.44
N ASN A 72 -4.95 -21.35 7.56
CA ASN A 72 -3.53 -21.58 7.23
C ASN A 72 -3.32 -22.14 5.81
N GLN A 73 -4.11 -21.66 4.85
CA GLN A 73 -4.06 -22.07 3.43
C GLN A 73 -3.23 -21.11 2.56
N LEU A 74 -2.76 -19.99 3.11
CA LEU A 74 -1.84 -19.10 2.42
C LEU A 74 -0.43 -19.69 2.40
N SER A 75 0.38 -19.30 1.40
CA SER A 75 1.82 -19.58 1.43
C SER A 75 2.48 -18.90 2.64
N ALA A 76 3.65 -19.37 3.08
CA ALA A 76 4.33 -18.76 4.23
C ALA A 76 4.62 -17.24 4.02
N GLU A 77 4.95 -16.85 2.79
CA GLU A 77 5.20 -15.45 2.44
C GLU A 77 3.90 -14.63 2.40
N ASP A 78 2.81 -15.19 1.86
CA ASP A 78 1.51 -14.53 1.89
C ASP A 78 0.97 -14.42 3.31
N GLN A 79 1.16 -15.45 4.15
CA GLN A 79 0.77 -15.41 5.56
C GLN A 79 1.46 -14.22 6.25
N LYS A 80 2.76 -14.05 6.02
CA LYS A 80 3.53 -12.91 6.55
C LYS A 80 3.07 -11.56 5.99
N THR A 81 2.73 -11.52 4.71
CA THR A 81 2.33 -10.28 4.01
C THR A 81 0.95 -9.82 4.44
N PHE A 82 -0.01 -10.73 4.56
CA PHE A 82 -1.41 -10.44 4.87
C PHE A 82 -1.75 -10.46 6.36
N ALA A 83 -0.95 -11.14 7.21
CA ALA A 83 -1.20 -11.14 8.66
C ALA A 83 -1.44 -9.73 9.23
N PRO A 84 -0.63 -8.70 8.92
CA PRO A 84 -0.79 -7.38 9.54
C PRO A 84 -2.16 -6.74 9.30
N VAL A 85 -2.80 -6.95 8.14
CA VAL A 85 -4.12 -6.37 7.86
C VAL A 85 -5.26 -7.15 8.52
N PHE A 86 -5.03 -8.41 8.88
CA PHE A 86 -6.04 -9.27 9.52
C PHE A 86 -5.91 -9.34 11.04
N THR A 87 -4.74 -8.99 11.59
CA THR A 87 -4.47 -9.01 13.03
C THR A 87 -4.24 -7.62 13.62
N ALA A 88 -4.27 -6.56 12.81
CA ALA A 88 -4.24 -5.19 13.30
C ALA A 88 -5.42 -4.90 14.24
N ASN A 89 -5.21 -3.95 15.16
CA ASN A 89 -6.26 -3.47 16.06
C ASN A 89 -7.48 -2.91 15.29
N LYS A 90 -7.25 -2.39 14.08
CA LYS A 90 -8.29 -1.92 13.17
C LYS A 90 -8.48 -2.96 12.08
N ASN A 91 -9.66 -3.57 12.02
CA ASN A 91 -9.98 -4.57 11.00
C ASN A 91 -10.06 -3.90 9.61
N ILE A 92 -9.34 -4.46 8.63
CA ILE A 92 -9.39 -3.97 7.25
C ILE A 92 -10.79 -4.09 6.63
N GLU A 93 -11.59 -5.08 7.02
CA GLU A 93 -12.98 -5.21 6.58
C GLU A 93 -13.80 -3.99 7.05
N ASP A 94 -13.64 -3.59 8.31
CA ASP A 94 -14.31 -2.39 8.85
C ASP A 94 -13.87 -1.14 8.11
N VAL A 95 -12.57 -1.03 7.77
CA VAL A 95 -12.06 0.09 6.97
C VAL A 95 -12.70 0.11 5.59
N ILE A 96 -12.72 -1.01 4.87
CA ILE A 96 -13.31 -1.10 3.52
C ILE A 96 -14.81 -0.75 3.51
N GLN A 97 -15.54 -1.12 4.57
CA GLN A 97 -16.98 -0.85 4.69
C GLN A 97 -17.30 0.60 5.04
N ASN A 98 -16.47 1.23 5.87
CA ASN A 98 -16.79 2.55 6.43
C ASN A 98 -16.07 3.71 5.73
N VAL A 99 -14.96 3.44 5.04
CA VAL A 99 -14.19 4.48 4.33
C VAL A 99 -14.74 4.69 2.94
N GLN A 100 -15.00 5.95 2.58
CA GLN A 100 -15.53 6.31 1.27
C GLN A 100 -14.41 6.41 0.23
N ILE A 101 -14.75 6.16 -1.03
CA ILE A 101 -13.82 6.37 -2.15
C ILE A 101 -14.19 7.65 -2.87
N GLN A 102 -13.28 8.63 -2.83
CA GLN A 102 -13.33 9.82 -3.66
C GLN A 102 -12.59 9.55 -4.96
N VAL A 103 -13.29 9.60 -6.09
CA VAL A 103 -12.67 9.42 -7.42
C VAL A 103 -12.52 10.77 -8.12
N LEU A 104 -11.27 11.21 -8.29
CA LEU A 104 -10.95 12.47 -8.98
C LEU A 104 -10.77 12.22 -10.48
N ILE A 105 -11.63 12.84 -11.29
CA ILE A 105 -11.67 12.64 -12.75
C ILE A 105 -10.85 13.69 -13.54
N TRP A 106 -10.58 14.85 -12.94
CA TRP A 106 -9.91 15.98 -13.60
C TRP A 106 -8.53 16.30 -13.03
N GLU A 107 -8.13 15.66 -11.94
CA GLU A 107 -6.87 15.95 -11.24
C GLU A 107 -6.28 14.72 -10.54
N SER A 108 -5.00 14.83 -10.17
CA SER A 108 -4.30 13.85 -9.34
C SER A 108 -4.81 13.86 -7.90
N CYS A 109 -4.71 12.72 -7.22
CA CYS A 109 -4.65 12.73 -5.76
C CYS A 109 -3.35 13.39 -5.31
N ARG A 110 -3.26 13.78 -4.05
CA ARG A 110 -2.09 14.46 -3.51
C ARG A 110 -1.64 13.83 -2.21
N ASP A 111 -0.35 13.57 -2.10
CA ASP A 111 0.26 13.04 -0.88
C ASP A 111 0.41 14.15 0.20
N GLU A 112 0.96 13.81 1.36
CA GLU A 112 1.19 14.78 2.45
C GLU A 112 2.10 15.96 2.05
N LYS A 113 2.92 15.78 1.01
CA LYS A 113 3.83 16.81 0.46
C LYS A 113 3.21 17.57 -0.71
N ASN A 114 1.89 17.39 -0.94
CA ASN A 114 1.13 18.00 -2.03
C ASN A 114 1.60 17.57 -3.44
N LEU A 115 2.35 16.46 -3.55
CA LEU A 115 2.83 15.90 -4.80
C LEU A 115 1.75 15.03 -5.46
N PRO A 116 1.67 15.00 -6.81
CA PRO A 116 0.66 14.22 -7.51
C PRO A 116 0.91 12.71 -7.42
N VAL A 117 -0.10 11.97 -6.95
CA VAL A 117 -0.08 10.50 -6.79
C VAL A 117 -1.33 9.85 -7.40
N ASP A 118 -1.34 8.51 -7.50
CA ASP A 118 -2.45 7.77 -8.11
C ASP A 118 -3.56 7.44 -7.11
N GLY A 119 -3.19 7.18 -5.85
CA GLY A 119 -4.06 7.01 -4.69
C GLY A 119 -3.54 7.81 -3.51
N SER A 120 -4.41 8.15 -2.55
CA SER A 120 -3.98 8.80 -1.31
C SER A 120 -4.98 8.63 -0.18
N THR A 121 -4.48 8.56 1.05
CA THR A 121 -5.28 8.68 2.29
C THR A 121 -5.54 10.14 2.68
N ILE A 122 -4.84 11.09 2.06
CA ILE A 122 -5.00 12.53 2.27
C ILE A 122 -6.12 13.05 1.35
N THR A 123 -7.27 13.35 1.95
CA THR A 123 -8.49 13.71 1.21
C THR A 123 -9.18 14.92 1.84
N SER A 124 -10.01 15.60 1.05
CA SER A 124 -10.82 16.73 1.55
C SER A 124 -12.08 16.28 2.29
N ALA A 125 -12.52 15.03 2.07
CA ALA A 125 -13.66 14.45 2.75
C ALA A 125 -13.20 13.58 3.93
N PRO A 126 -13.80 13.71 5.12
CA PRO A 126 -13.42 12.91 6.27
C PRO A 126 -13.67 11.42 6.00
N ASN A 127 -12.79 10.56 6.51
CA ASN A 127 -12.91 9.11 6.41
C ASN A 127 -13.05 8.63 4.95
N SER A 128 -12.18 9.14 4.07
CA SER A 128 -12.16 8.75 2.66
C SER A 128 -10.75 8.53 2.14
N ILE A 129 -10.62 7.70 1.12
CA ILE A 129 -9.42 7.61 0.27
C ILE A 129 -9.69 8.27 -1.08
N CYS A 130 -8.64 8.81 -1.68
CA CYS A 130 -8.66 9.35 -3.02
C CYS A 130 -8.10 8.34 -4.02
N ILE A 131 -8.75 8.21 -5.17
CA ILE A 131 -8.23 7.50 -6.35
C ILE A 131 -8.32 8.42 -7.58
N SER A 132 -7.20 8.64 -8.26
CA SER A 132 -7.13 9.52 -9.43
C SER A 132 -7.45 8.77 -10.72
N ALA A 133 -8.72 8.82 -11.13
CA ALA A 133 -9.12 8.37 -12.46
C ALA A 133 -8.39 9.15 -13.57
N PHE A 134 -8.06 10.42 -13.31
CA PHE A 134 -7.25 11.25 -14.21
C PHE A 134 -5.89 10.64 -14.50
N ASN A 135 -5.14 10.21 -13.46
CA ASN A 135 -3.81 9.63 -13.65
C ASN A 135 -3.88 8.22 -14.24
N ILE A 136 -4.78 7.39 -13.71
CA ILE A 136 -4.96 6.00 -14.16
C ILE A 136 -5.27 5.95 -15.67
N SER A 137 -6.15 6.84 -16.17
CA SER A 137 -6.55 6.84 -17.60
C SER A 137 -5.40 7.12 -18.57
N ARG A 138 -4.31 7.73 -18.10
CA ARG A 138 -3.10 8.02 -18.89
C ARG A 138 -2.00 6.99 -18.72
N LYS A 139 -2.02 6.23 -17.63
CA LYS A 139 -0.95 5.30 -17.24
C LYS A 139 -1.28 3.85 -17.54
N VAL A 140 -2.56 3.46 -17.55
CA VAL A 140 -2.99 2.05 -17.52
C VAL A 140 -3.85 1.69 -18.72
N ASP A 141 -3.55 0.56 -19.35
CA ASP A 141 -4.38 -0.08 -20.36
C ASP A 141 -5.71 -0.55 -19.77
N MET A 142 -6.80 -0.38 -20.51
CA MET A 142 -8.16 -0.62 -20.02
C MET A 142 -8.33 -2.01 -19.36
N THR A 143 -7.63 -3.03 -19.88
CA THR A 143 -7.70 -4.40 -19.37
C THR A 143 -7.05 -4.59 -18.00
N GLU A 144 -6.15 -3.71 -17.58
CA GLU A 144 -5.47 -3.78 -16.27
C GLU A 144 -6.06 -2.81 -15.24
N ILE A 145 -6.96 -1.90 -15.62
CA ILE A 145 -7.46 -0.86 -14.71
C ILE A 145 -8.11 -1.47 -13.47
N SER A 146 -8.93 -2.51 -13.64
CA SER A 146 -9.63 -3.14 -12.51
C SER A 146 -8.66 -3.73 -11.48
N SER A 147 -7.68 -4.52 -11.92
CA SER A 147 -6.71 -5.15 -11.02
C SER A 147 -5.77 -4.13 -10.38
N GLN A 148 -5.29 -3.14 -11.14
CA GLN A 148 -4.45 -2.06 -10.62
C GLN A 148 -5.19 -1.19 -9.61
N ALA A 149 -6.43 -0.80 -9.89
CA ALA A 149 -7.24 -0.01 -8.97
C ALA A 149 -7.57 -0.80 -7.69
N THR A 150 -7.87 -2.09 -7.82
CA THR A 150 -8.12 -2.98 -6.66
C THR A 150 -6.89 -3.05 -5.76
N ALA A 151 -5.72 -3.32 -6.33
CA ALA A 151 -4.47 -3.39 -5.59
C ALA A 151 -4.08 -2.03 -4.97
N LEU A 152 -4.27 -0.93 -5.70
CA LEU A 152 -4.02 0.41 -5.19
C LEU A 152 -4.97 0.77 -4.04
N MET A 153 -6.25 0.42 -4.12
CA MET A 153 -7.16 0.64 -2.99
C MET A 153 -6.74 -0.17 -1.75
N LEU A 154 -6.26 -1.41 -1.94
CA LEU A 154 -5.69 -2.19 -0.84
C LEU A 154 -4.50 -1.47 -0.19
N HIS A 155 -3.63 -0.86 -1.00
CA HIS A 155 -2.55 -0.01 -0.49
C HIS A 155 -3.10 1.06 0.46
N GLU A 156 -4.01 1.92 -0.03
CA GLU A 156 -4.52 3.04 0.76
C GLU A 156 -5.26 2.59 2.03
N TYR A 157 -6.09 1.55 1.93
CA TYR A 157 -6.76 1.00 3.12
C TYR A 157 -5.80 0.36 4.11
N SER A 158 -4.70 -0.24 3.63
CA SER A 158 -3.69 -0.82 4.50
C SER A 158 -2.96 0.25 5.32
N GLU A 159 -2.73 1.44 4.75
CA GLU A 159 -2.19 2.57 5.51
C GLU A 159 -3.18 3.05 6.58
N LEU A 160 -4.48 3.08 6.26
CA LEU A 160 -5.53 3.45 7.23
C LEU A 160 -5.71 2.47 8.40
N VAL A 161 -5.22 1.23 8.29
CA VAL A 161 -5.12 0.29 9.42
C VAL A 161 -3.77 0.37 10.16
N GLY A 162 -2.87 1.25 9.72
CA GLY A 162 -1.60 1.55 10.39
C GLY A 162 -0.38 0.81 9.83
N LEU A 163 -0.46 0.23 8.63
CA LEU A 163 0.73 -0.29 7.97
C LEU A 163 1.63 0.85 7.49
N SER A 164 2.94 0.60 7.47
CA SER A 164 3.90 1.48 6.80
C SER A 164 3.78 1.39 5.28
N GLU A 165 4.22 2.45 4.58
CA GLU A 165 4.34 2.49 3.11
C GLU A 165 4.95 1.20 2.53
N LEU A 166 6.06 0.74 3.10
CA LEU A 166 6.75 -0.47 2.62
C LEU A 166 5.86 -1.72 2.72
N GLN A 167 5.06 -1.83 3.78
CA GLN A 167 4.14 -2.95 3.95
C GLN A 167 2.93 -2.80 3.01
N ALA A 168 2.42 -1.59 2.82
CA ALA A 168 1.34 -1.29 1.88
C ALA A 168 1.73 -1.64 0.43
N VAL A 169 2.95 -1.26 0.01
CA VAL A 169 3.50 -1.63 -1.32
C VAL A 169 3.65 -3.14 -1.47
N ARG A 170 4.07 -3.86 -0.43
CA ARG A 170 4.16 -5.33 -0.48
C ARG A 170 2.79 -5.97 -0.67
N LEU A 171 1.79 -5.50 0.07
CA LEU A 171 0.39 -5.96 -0.10
C LEU A 171 -0.15 -5.65 -1.49
N GLN A 172 0.06 -4.43 -1.97
CA GLN A 172 -0.33 -4.02 -3.32
C GLN A 172 0.30 -4.93 -4.38
N THR A 173 1.59 -5.25 -4.22
CA THR A 173 2.33 -6.12 -5.15
C THR A 173 1.77 -7.55 -5.10
N ALA A 174 1.56 -8.11 -3.91
CA ALA A 174 1.00 -9.45 -3.75
C ALA A 174 -0.41 -9.54 -4.37
N ALA A 175 -1.27 -8.58 -4.07
CA ALA A 175 -2.62 -8.52 -4.63
C ALA A 175 -2.61 -8.38 -6.15
N LEU A 176 -1.75 -7.52 -6.71
CA LEU A 176 -1.64 -7.37 -8.15
C LEU A 176 -1.17 -8.66 -8.84
N ASN A 177 -0.25 -9.40 -8.22
CA ASN A 177 0.23 -10.68 -8.75
C ASN A 177 -0.87 -11.76 -8.76
N ASP A 178 -1.76 -11.76 -7.77
CA ASP A 178 -2.89 -12.69 -7.73
C ASP A 178 -3.95 -12.30 -8.75
N LEU A 179 -4.35 -11.03 -8.78
CA LEU A 179 -5.41 -10.52 -9.65
C LEU A 179 -5.07 -10.58 -11.14
N LYS A 180 -3.78 -10.64 -11.50
CA LYS A 180 -3.32 -10.82 -12.89
C LYS A 180 -3.39 -12.28 -13.37
N LYS A 181 -3.58 -13.25 -12.47
CA LYS A 181 -3.69 -14.67 -12.82
C LYS A 181 -5.14 -15.12 -13.08
N LEU A 182 -6.11 -14.27 -12.73
CA LEU A 182 -7.53 -14.46 -13.00
C LEU A 182 -7.88 -14.02 -14.43
#